data_AF-A0A564W5P9-F1
#
_entry.id   AF-A0A564W5P9-F1
#
_cell.length_a   1.000
_cell.length_b   1.000
_cell.length_c   1.000
_cell.angle_alpha   90.00
_cell.angle_beta   90.00
_cell.angle_gamma   90.00
#
_symmetry.space_group_name_H-M   'P 1'
#
loop_
_entity.id
_entity.type
_entity.pdbx_description
1 polymer ?
#
loop_
_entity_poly.entity_id
_entity_poly.type
_entity_poly.pdbx_seq_one_letter_code
_entity_poly.pdbx_strand_id
1 'polypeptide(L)' 'MKCLDCGTEMEQGTVEGYAQGGSHSYEFTADTEKKKTGIKGFFSRKTVTVLQYPGEQRAWHCPHCKKVLMWMDAEE' A
#
# COMPACT_ATOMS: atom_id res chain seq x y z
N MET A 1 11.58 -0.94 6.69
CA MET A 1 11.54 0.26 7.57
C MET A 1 10.81 -0.08 8.87
N LYS A 2 10.88 0.73 9.91
CA LYS A 2 10.10 0.54 11.16
C LYS A 2 8.88 1.46 11.19
N CYS A 3 7.78 0.99 11.77
CA CYS A 3 6.57 1.78 11.99
C CYS A 3 6.87 2.93 12.93
N LEU A 4 6.47 4.14 12.54
CA LEU A 4 6.68 5.36 13.33
C LEU A 4 5.86 5.36 14.62
N ASP A 5 4.74 4.63 14.68
CA ASP A 5 3.90 4.54 15.87
C ASP A 5 4.35 3.44 16.85
N CYS A 6 4.67 2.24 16.37
CA CYS A 6 4.88 1.07 17.24
C CYS A 6 6.25 0.39 17.10
N GLY A 7 7.13 0.89 16.24
CA GLY A 7 8.49 0.35 16.05
C GLY A 7 8.60 -1.00 15.35
N THR A 8 7.47 -1.66 15.03
CA THR A 8 7.42 -2.94 14.30
C THR A 8 7.99 -2.79 12.90
N GLU A 9 8.66 -3.82 12.40
CA GLU A 9 9.11 -3.86 11.00
C GLU A 9 7.91 -3.82 10.05
N MET A 10 7.98 -2.93 9.06
CA MET A 10 6.92 -2.72 8.08
C MET A 10 7.23 -3.47 6.79
N GLU A 11 6.17 -3.98 6.18
CA GLU A 11 6.20 -4.65 4.89
C GLU A 11 6.21 -3.63 3.76
N GLN A 12 7.16 -3.78 2.83
CA GLN A 12 7.25 -2.89 1.67
C GLN A 12 6.34 -3.40 0.55
N GLY A 13 5.69 -2.46 -0.14
CA GLY A 13 4.83 -2.75 -1.27
C GLY A 13 4.54 -1.51 -2.08
N THR A 14 3.46 -1.60 -2.84
CA THR A 14 2.93 -0.47 -3.60
C THR A 14 1.48 -0.24 -3.26
N VAL A 15 1.03 1.00 -3.39
CA VAL A 15 -0.38 1.34 -3.25
C VAL A 15 -0.90 1.88 -4.57
N GLU A 16 -2.04 1.37 -4.99
CA GLU A 16 -2.77 1.82 -6.16
C GLU A 16 -4.14 2.37 -5.72
N GLY A 17 -4.48 3.56 -6.20
CA GLY A 17 -5.79 4.17 -5.98
C GLY A 17 -6.81 3.73 -7.04
N TYR A 18 -7.95 3.19 -6.60
CA TYR A 18 -9.09 2.89 -7.44
C TYR A 18 -10.23 3.87 -7.14
N ALA A 19 -10.64 4.62 -8.16
CA ALA A 19 -11.85 5.42 -8.11
C ALA A 19 -13.01 4.58 -8.68
N GLN A 20 -13.88 4.05 -7.81
CA GLN A 20 -15.18 3.51 -8.22
C GLN A 20 -16.29 4.23 -7.44
N GLY A 21 -17.19 4.90 -8.16
CA GLY A 21 -18.44 5.43 -7.59
C GLY A 21 -18.30 6.55 -6.54
N GLY A 22 -17.30 7.44 -6.67
CA GLY A 22 -17.15 8.60 -5.78
C GLY A 22 -16.50 8.31 -4.42
N SER A 23 -16.12 7.06 -4.15
CA SER A 23 -15.31 6.68 -2.99
C SER A 23 -13.88 6.36 -3.41
N HIS A 24 -12.91 6.96 -2.73
CA HIS A 24 -11.49 6.76 -2.99
C HIS A 24 -11.04 5.52 -2.21
N SER A 25 -10.86 4.41 -2.90
CA SER A 25 -10.35 3.16 -2.30
C SER A 25 -8.93 2.92 -2.76
N TYR A 26 -8.07 2.41 -1.88
CA TYR A 26 -6.69 2.10 -2.23
C TYR A 26 -6.38 0.67 -1.84
N GLU A 27 -5.58 0.03 -2.68
CA GLU A 27 -5.12 -1.32 -2.46
C GLU A 27 -3.62 -1.31 -2.24
N PHE A 28 -3.18 -1.88 -1.13
CA PHE A 28 -1.77 -2.13 -0.87
C PHE A 28 -1.43 -3.54 -1.33
N THR A 29 -0.37 -3.66 -2.13
CA THR A 29 0.17 -4.93 -2.62
C THR A 29 1.61 -5.07 -2.15
N ALA A 30 1.90 -6.08 -1.32
CA ALA A 30 3.25 -6.32 -0.84
C ALA A 30 4.20 -6.76 -1.97
N ASP A 31 5.48 -6.38 -1.90
CA ASP A 31 6.50 -6.83 -2.87
C ASP A 31 6.66 -8.36 -2.88
N THR A 32 6.48 -8.99 -1.72
CA THR A 32 6.46 -10.45 -1.54
C THR A 32 5.30 -11.10 -2.29
N GLU A 33 4.17 -10.41 -2.48
CA GLU A 33 3.04 -10.85 -3.29
C GLU A 33 3.27 -10.55 -4.78
N LYS A 34 3.89 -9.40 -5.11
CA LYS A 34 4.31 -9.08 -6.49
C LYS A 34 5.31 -10.10 -7.07
N LYS A 35 6.17 -10.70 -6.25
CA LYS A 35 7.06 -11.78 -6.72
C LYS A 35 6.33 -13.11 -7.00
N LYS A 36 5.10 -13.28 -6.51
CA LYS A 36 4.28 -14.49 -6.72
C LYS A 36 3.37 -14.39 -7.95
N THR A 37 3.22 -13.20 -8.56
CA THR A 37 2.50 -12.99 -9.83
C THR A 37 3.32 -13.43 -11.06
N GLY A 38 3.91 -14.64 -10.98
CA GLY A 38 3.96 -15.53 -12.14
C GLY A 38 2.65 -16.32 -12.31
N ILE A 39 1.77 -16.33 -11.29
CA ILE A 39 0.51 -17.07 -11.28
C ILE A 39 -0.63 -16.08 -11.00
N LYS A 40 -1.43 -15.88 -12.04
CA LYS A 40 -2.55 -14.93 -12.13
C LYS A 40 -3.70 -15.39 -11.21
N GLY A 41 -3.74 -14.89 -9.98
CA GLY A 41 -4.95 -14.90 -9.16
C GLY A 41 -4.82 -15.60 -7.82
N PHE A 42 -4.58 -14.82 -6.77
CA PHE A 42 -5.31 -14.80 -5.50
C PHE A 42 -4.62 -13.77 -4.59
N PHE A 43 -4.89 -12.49 -4.81
CA PHE A 43 -4.33 -11.42 -3.97
C PHE A 43 -5.09 -11.41 -2.64
N SER A 44 -4.35 -11.47 -1.51
CA SER A 44 -4.96 -11.33 -0.18
C SER A 44 -5.33 -9.87 0.04
N ARG A 45 -6.52 -9.50 -0.43
CA ARG A 45 -7.05 -8.13 -0.43
C ARG A 45 -7.08 -7.53 0.98
N LYS A 46 -6.18 -6.58 1.26
CA LYS A 46 -6.27 -5.67 2.40
C LYS A 46 -6.50 -4.25 1.90
N THR A 47 -7.75 -3.81 1.93
CA THR A 47 -8.15 -2.44 1.55
C THR A 47 -7.72 -1.46 2.65
N VAL A 48 -6.96 -0.43 2.31
CA VAL A 48 -6.58 0.67 3.23
C VAL A 48 -6.91 1.98 2.54
N THR A 49 -7.57 2.91 3.24
CA THR A 49 -7.93 4.22 2.68
C THR A 49 -6.76 5.19 2.82
N VAL A 50 -6.27 5.75 1.71
CA VAL A 50 -5.22 6.79 1.71
C VAL A 50 -5.68 7.97 0.81
N LEU A 51 -4.97 9.10 0.73
CA LEU A 51 -5.41 10.28 -0.05
C LEU A 51 -4.91 10.26 -1.51
N GLN A 52 -5.58 11.02 -2.40
CA GLN A 52 -5.44 11.02 -3.87
C GLN A 52 -4.01 11.25 -4.36
N TYR A 53 -3.40 10.20 -4.93
CA TYR A 53 -2.30 10.32 -5.89
C TYR A 53 -2.60 9.44 -7.11
N PRO A 54 -2.55 9.99 -8.34
CA PRO A 54 -2.76 9.23 -9.56
C PRO A 54 -1.50 8.45 -9.92
N GLY A 55 -1.30 7.26 -9.35
CA GLY A 55 -0.23 6.35 -9.74
C GLY A 55 0.09 5.30 -8.68
N GLU A 56 0.74 4.20 -9.11
CA GLU A 56 1.35 3.24 -8.19
C GLU A 56 2.46 3.92 -7.39
N GLN A 57 2.30 4.02 -6.07
CA GLN A 57 3.29 4.65 -5.19
C GLN A 57 3.95 3.62 -4.29
N ARG A 58 5.25 3.78 -4.01
CA ARG A 58 5.94 2.96 -3.00
C ARG A 58 5.35 3.26 -1.63
N ALA A 59 5.07 2.21 -0.88
CA ALA A 59 4.50 2.33 0.44
C ALA A 59 5.01 1.23 1.38
N TRP A 60 4.77 1.45 2.67
CA TRP A 60 5.03 0.49 3.71
C TRP A 60 3.78 0.28 4.57
N HIS A 61 3.42 -0.97 4.77
CA HIS A 61 2.31 -1.37 5.60
C HIS A 61 2.82 -1.91 6.94
N CYS A 62 2.30 -1.37 8.05
CA CYS A 62 2.57 -1.91 9.36
C CYS A 62 1.52 -2.99 9.71
N PRO A 63 1.90 -4.28 9.82
CA PRO A 63 0.94 -5.35 10.10
C PRO A 63 0.30 -5.24 11.50
N HIS A 64 1.00 -4.63 12.46
CA HIS A 64 0.50 -4.45 13.83
C HIS A 64 -0.53 -3.31 13.92
N CYS A 65 -0.18 -2.10 13.48
CA CYS A 65 -1.06 -0.93 13.52
C CYS A 65 -2.10 -0.86 12.39
N LYS A 66 -1.99 -1.72 11.35
CA LYS A 66 -2.82 -1.68 10.13
C LYS A 66 -2.79 -0.32 9.41
N LYS A 67 -1.69 0.42 9.56
CA LYS A 67 -1.44 1.72 8.92
C LYS A 67 -0.54 1.55 7.70
N VAL A 68 -0.72 2.43 6.72
CA VAL A 68 0.12 2.52 5.53
C VAL A 68 0.82 3.87 5.51
N LEU A 69 2.13 3.86 5.27
CA LEU A 69 2.94 5.03 5.03
C LEU A 69 3.31 5.05 3.54
N MET A 70 2.98 6.12 2.85
CA MET A 70 3.34 6.32 1.44
C MET A 70 4.59 7.18 1.32
N TRP A 71 5.46 6.85 0.36
CA TRP A 71 6.44 7.80 -0.14
C TRP A 71 5.75 8.74 -1.13
N MET A 72 5.83 10.04 -0.90
CA MET A 72 5.38 11.05 -1.84
C MET A 72 6.59 11.91 -2.21
N ASP A 73 6.80 12.10 -3.51
CA ASP A 73 7.73 13.12 -3.99
C ASP A 73 7.13 14.49 -3.66
N ALA A 74 7.93 15.35 -3.03
CA ALA A 74 7.56 16.75 -2.85
C ALA A 74 7.96 17.49 -4.12
N GLU A 75 7.01 18.11 -4.81
CA GLU A 75 7.31 19.06 -5.87
C GLU A 75 8.00 20.27 -5.23
N GLU A 76 9.20 20.61 -5.71
CA GLU A 76 10.06 21.70 -5.20
C GLU A 76 9.47 23.09 -5.45
#